data_AF-A0A1F3ZR85-F1
#
_entry.id   AF-A0A1F3ZR85-F1
#
_cell.length_a   1.000
_cell.length_b   1.000
_cell.length_c   1.000
_cell.angle_alpha   90.00
_cell.angle_beta   90.00
_cell.angle_gamma   90.00
#
_symmetry.space_group_name_H-M   'P 1'
#
loop_
_entity.id
_entity.type
_entity.pdbx_description
1 polymer ?
#
loop_
_entity_poly.entity_id
_entity_poly.type
_entity_poly.pdbx_seq_one_letter_code
_entity_poly.pdbx_strand_id
1 'polypeptide(L)'
;MQDVIDRALTDEQRMMRNTIRAFVDREVTPFIRKNWQLEWDMKPENRPSRELLEGAHKIGVRTLGIPEEFGGTPVEPETEVQTFAMVAEEISRGDSGLADKLVQIWKISKLLQNIAPRHLQERWFPRIVEDPGFLLAHCLTEPRGASDR
;
A
#
# COMPACT_ATOMS: atom_id res chain seq x y z
N MET A 1 -1.83 -10.10 -24.50
CA MET A 1 -1.23 -10.17 -23.15
C MET A 1 -2.19 -9.63 -22.10
N GLN A 2 -2.65 -8.38 -22.23
CA GLN A 2 -3.65 -7.80 -21.33
C GLN A 2 -4.94 -8.62 -21.21
N ASP A 3 -5.50 -9.09 -22.33
CA ASP A 3 -6.74 -9.90 -22.34
C ASP A 3 -6.60 -11.28 -21.64
N VAL A 4 -5.37 -11.80 -21.51
CA VAL A 4 -5.11 -13.07 -20.79
C VAL A 4 -4.99 -12.82 -19.30
N ILE A 5 -4.31 -11.74 -18.90
CA ILE A 5 -4.22 -11.29 -17.50
C ILE A 5 -5.60 -10.94 -16.97
N ASP A 6 -6.40 -10.21 -17.76
CA ASP A 6 -7.76 -9.83 -17.40
C ASP A 6 -8.66 -11.04 -17.16
N ARG A 7 -8.50 -12.15 -17.92
CA ARG A 7 -9.26 -13.39 -17.71
C ARG A 7 -8.85 -14.17 -16.47
N ALA A 8 -7.63 -13.95 -15.96
CA ALA A 8 -7.10 -14.65 -14.78
C ALA A 8 -7.46 -13.98 -13.44
N LEU A 9 -8.13 -12.82 -13.47
CA LEU A 9 -8.58 -12.09 -12.29
C LEU A 9 -10.02 -12.45 -11.93
N THR A 10 -10.30 -12.54 -10.63
CA THR A 10 -11.68 -12.59 -10.11
C THR A 10 -12.40 -11.27 -10.40
N ASP A 11 -13.73 -11.26 -10.32
CA ASP A 11 -14.51 -10.04 -10.53
C ASP A 11 -14.16 -8.96 -9.48
N GLU A 12 -13.94 -9.36 -8.23
CA GLU A 12 -13.50 -8.48 -7.15
C GLU A 12 -12.13 -7.86 -7.44
N GLN A 13 -11.15 -8.67 -7.87
CA GLN A 13 -9.84 -8.16 -8.27
C GLN A 13 -9.94 -7.18 -9.45
N ARG A 14 -10.81 -7.45 -10.43
CA ARG A 14 -11.04 -6.51 -11.55
C ARG A 14 -11.64 -5.20 -11.05
N MET A 15 -12.62 -5.26 -10.15
CA MET A 15 -13.22 -4.06 -9.55
C MET A 15 -12.20 -3.25 -8.76
N MET A 16 -11.39 -3.91 -7.94
CA MET A 16 -10.32 -3.30 -7.16
C MET A 16 -9.30 -2.63 -8.09
N ARG A 17 -8.80 -3.36 -9.10
CA ARG A 17 -7.87 -2.82 -10.10
C ARG A 17 -8.45 -1.60 -10.82
N ASN A 18 -9.72 -1.65 -11.24
CA ASN A 18 -10.35 -0.52 -11.94
C ASN A 18 -10.49 0.71 -11.02
N THR A 19 -10.76 0.50 -9.73
CA THR A 19 -10.81 1.58 -8.73
C THR A 19 -9.44 2.22 -8.56
N ILE A 20 -8.40 1.41 -8.41
CA ILE A 20 -7.00 1.88 -8.28
C ILE A 20 -6.56 2.58 -9.56
N ARG A 21 -6.86 2.02 -10.73
CA ARG A 21 -6.56 2.63 -12.04
C ARG A 21 -7.15 4.03 -12.14
N ALA A 22 -8.41 4.19 -11.75
CA ALA A 22 -9.08 5.49 -11.76
C ALA A 22 -8.41 6.48 -10.79
N PHE A 23 -8.03 6.03 -9.58
CA PHE A 23 -7.26 6.85 -8.63
C PHE A 23 -5.90 7.26 -9.20
N VAL A 24 -5.18 6.33 -9.82
CA VAL A 24 -3.88 6.60 -10.45
C VAL A 24 -3.99 7.63 -11.56
N ASP A 25 -4.97 7.46 -12.46
CA ASP A 25 -5.15 8.35 -13.62
C ASP A 25 -5.62 9.74 -13.21
N ARG A 26 -6.46 9.85 -12.17
CA ARG A 26 -7.09 11.11 -11.75
C ARG A 26 -6.28 11.89 -10.72
N GLU A 27 -5.55 11.21 -9.85
CA GLU A 27 -4.91 11.84 -8.70
C GLU A 27 -3.38 11.65 -8.72
N VAL A 28 -2.91 10.39 -8.79
CA VAL A 28 -1.47 10.10 -8.66
C VAL A 28 -0.67 10.69 -9.83
N THR A 29 -0.97 10.30 -11.08
CA THR A 29 -0.20 10.77 -12.23
C THR A 29 -0.22 12.30 -12.39
N PRO A 30 -1.37 12.99 -12.26
CA PRO A 30 -1.40 14.46 -12.29
C PRO A 30 -0.59 15.10 -11.16
N PHE A 31 -0.68 14.57 -9.93
CA PHE A 31 0.07 15.08 -8.78
C PHE A 31 1.58 15.00 -9.03
N ILE A 32 2.07 13.83 -9.47
CA ILE A 32 3.50 13.60 -9.72
C ILE A 32 4.01 14.50 -10.84
N ARG A 33 3.26 14.63 -11.94
CA ARG A 33 3.63 15.52 -13.05
C ARG A 33 3.72 16.99 -12.62
N LYS A 34 2.81 17.43 -11.76
CA LYS A 34 2.78 18.81 -11.26
C LYS A 34 3.90 19.09 -10.25
N ASN A 35 4.23 18.09 -9.43
CA ASN A 35 5.12 18.25 -8.28
C ASN A 35 6.42 17.43 -8.39
N TRP A 36 6.87 17.14 -9.62
CA TRP A 36 8.02 16.26 -9.87
C TRP A 36 9.30 16.71 -9.16
N GLN A 37 9.43 17.99 -8.81
CA GLN A 37 10.58 18.50 -8.06
C GLN A 37 10.66 17.97 -6.63
N LEU A 38 9.53 17.55 -6.04
CA LEU A 38 9.49 16.97 -4.68
C LEU A 38 10.30 15.67 -4.60
N GLU A 39 10.47 14.95 -5.72
CA GLU A 39 11.34 13.78 -5.78
C GLU A 39 12.82 14.09 -5.54
N TRP A 40 13.21 15.37 -5.66
CA TRP A 40 14.57 15.83 -5.39
C TRP A 40 14.72 16.49 -4.01
N ASP A 41 13.61 16.68 -3.27
CA ASP A 41 13.71 17.09 -1.87
C ASP A 41 14.15 15.88 -1.04
N MET A 42 15.28 15.99 -0.36
CA MET A 42 15.83 14.94 0.50
C MET A 42 15.43 15.11 1.97
N LYS A 43 14.63 16.13 2.30
CA LYS A 43 14.06 16.29 3.65
C LYS A 43 12.98 15.24 3.87
N PRO A 44 13.14 14.31 4.84
CA PRO A 44 12.21 13.20 5.04
C PRO A 44 10.76 13.62 5.23
N GLU A 45 10.52 14.76 5.90
CA GLU A 45 9.18 15.26 6.24
C GLU A 45 8.37 15.68 5.00
N ASN A 46 9.07 16.01 3.90
CA ASN A 46 8.46 16.46 2.65
C ASN A 46 8.27 15.31 1.64
N ARG A 47 8.77 14.10 1.93
CA ARG A 47 8.76 12.96 0.98
C ARG A 47 7.39 12.28 0.85
N PRO A 48 6.66 11.97 1.94
CA PRO A 48 5.35 11.35 1.79
C PRO A 48 4.35 12.41 1.35
N SER A 49 3.78 12.26 0.15
CA SER A 49 2.64 13.09 -0.22
C SER A 49 1.44 12.71 0.63
N ARG A 50 1.14 13.56 1.63
CA ARG A 50 -0.03 13.40 2.50
C ARG A 50 -1.33 13.31 1.70
N GLU A 51 -1.45 14.12 0.65
CA GLU A 51 -2.62 14.12 -0.25
C GLU A 51 -2.81 12.74 -0.91
N LEU A 52 -1.73 12.15 -1.44
CA LEU A 52 -1.80 10.83 -2.07
C LEU A 52 -2.05 9.71 -1.06
N LEU A 53 -1.51 9.80 0.17
CA LEU A 53 -1.79 8.84 1.23
C LEU A 53 -3.25 8.91 1.70
N GLU A 54 -3.80 10.12 1.83
CA GLU A 54 -5.22 10.34 2.14
C GLU A 54 -6.13 9.82 1.02
N GLY A 55 -5.77 10.05 -0.24
CA GLY A 55 -6.47 9.47 -1.40
C GLY A 55 -6.45 7.93 -1.39
N ALA A 56 -5.27 7.34 -1.20
CA ALA A 56 -5.10 5.90 -1.07
C ALA A 56 -5.88 5.32 0.11
N HIS A 57 -5.94 6.03 1.24
CA HIS A 57 -6.72 5.60 2.39
C HIS A 57 -8.24 5.64 2.11
N LYS A 58 -8.74 6.70 1.45
CA LYS A 58 -10.17 6.85 1.11
C LYS A 58 -10.69 5.71 0.21
N ILE A 59 -9.85 5.20 -0.69
CA ILE A 59 -10.21 4.06 -1.55
C ILE A 59 -9.94 2.70 -0.89
N GLY A 60 -9.51 2.66 0.39
CA GLY A 60 -9.22 1.45 1.15
C GLY A 60 -7.88 0.79 0.85
N VAL A 61 -7.16 1.23 -0.20
CA VAL A 61 -5.94 0.55 -0.65
C VAL A 61 -4.81 0.62 0.37
N ARG A 62 -4.76 1.67 1.22
CA ARG A 62 -3.71 1.78 2.27
C ARG A 62 -3.80 0.67 3.32
N THR A 63 -5.01 0.21 3.62
CA THR A 63 -5.31 -0.71 4.73
C THR A 63 -5.57 -2.14 4.26
N LEU A 64 -5.14 -2.49 3.04
CA LEU A 64 -5.23 -3.85 2.53
C LEU A 64 -4.50 -4.86 3.43
N GLY A 65 -5.16 -5.97 3.71
CA GLY A 65 -4.65 -7.06 4.55
C GLY A 65 -4.80 -6.82 6.06
N ILE A 66 -5.29 -5.66 6.49
CA ILE A 66 -5.71 -5.45 7.87
C ILE A 66 -7.07 -6.14 8.08
N PRO A 67 -7.27 -6.92 9.17
CA PRO A 67 -8.55 -7.56 9.45
C PRO A 67 -9.72 -6.57 9.50
N GLU A 68 -10.87 -6.99 8.98
CA GLU A 68 -12.10 -6.19 8.95
C GLU A 68 -12.57 -5.77 10.36
N GLU A 69 -12.35 -6.62 11.37
CA GLU A 69 -12.67 -6.32 12.78
C GLU A 69 -11.94 -5.08 13.33
N PHE A 70 -10.85 -4.65 12.67
CA PHE A 70 -10.12 -3.43 13.01
C PHE A 70 -10.39 -2.27 12.04
N GLY A 71 -11.36 -2.42 11.13
CA GLY A 71 -11.70 -1.41 10.11
C GLY A 71 -10.78 -1.43 8.88
N GLY A 72 -10.06 -2.54 8.67
CA GLY A 72 -9.19 -2.73 7.51
C GLY A 72 -9.93 -3.15 6.24
N THR A 73 -9.17 -3.36 5.17
CA THR A 73 -9.68 -3.91 3.91
C THR A 73 -9.18 -5.34 3.77
N PRO A 74 -10.01 -6.36 4.10
CA PRO A 74 -9.60 -7.74 3.96
C PRO A 74 -9.39 -8.08 2.47
N VAL A 75 -8.59 -9.11 2.22
CA VAL A 75 -8.36 -9.68 0.90
C VAL A 75 -8.61 -11.18 0.97
N GLU A 76 -9.16 -11.75 -0.10
CA GLU A 76 -9.46 -13.17 -0.18
C GLU A 76 -8.18 -14.02 0.05
N PRO A 77 -8.14 -14.89 1.08
CA PRO A 77 -6.93 -15.67 1.41
C PRO A 77 -6.34 -16.48 0.26
N GLU A 78 -7.18 -17.07 -0.60
CA GLU A 78 -6.71 -17.91 -1.72
C GLU A 78 -5.97 -17.12 -2.80
N THR A 79 -6.30 -15.83 -2.95
CA THR A 79 -5.73 -14.96 -3.98
C THR A 79 -4.96 -13.77 -3.42
N GLU A 80 -4.72 -13.74 -2.10
CA GLU A 80 -4.12 -12.62 -1.35
C GLU A 80 -2.85 -12.09 -2.02
N VAL A 81 -1.90 -12.98 -2.34
CA VAL A 81 -0.62 -12.60 -2.96
C VAL A 81 -0.81 -12.04 -4.37
N GLN A 82 -1.71 -12.64 -5.16
CA GLN A 82 -2.02 -12.16 -6.52
C GLN A 82 -2.67 -10.78 -6.45
N THR A 83 -3.58 -10.56 -5.50
CA THR A 83 -4.23 -9.29 -5.25
C THR A 83 -3.21 -8.23 -4.87
N PHE A 84 -2.31 -8.49 -3.92
CA PHE A 84 -1.24 -7.55 -3.56
C PHE A 84 -0.35 -7.21 -4.76
N ALA A 85 0.05 -8.20 -5.56
CA ALA A 85 0.90 -7.98 -6.73
C ALA A 85 0.20 -7.10 -7.78
N MET A 86 -1.06 -7.42 -8.12
CA MET A 86 -1.86 -6.65 -9.07
C MET A 86 -2.09 -5.21 -8.61
N VAL A 87 -2.40 -5.02 -7.32
CA VAL A 87 -2.62 -3.70 -6.73
C VAL A 87 -1.32 -2.88 -6.75
N ALA A 88 -0.20 -3.47 -6.35
CA ALA A 88 1.11 -2.81 -6.39
C ALA A 88 1.52 -2.42 -7.81
N GLU A 89 1.30 -3.31 -8.79
CA GLU A 89 1.58 -3.05 -10.20
C GLU A 89 0.78 -1.84 -10.71
N GLU A 90 -0.52 -1.80 -10.45
CA GLU A 90 -1.38 -0.72 -10.96
C GLU A 90 -1.03 0.63 -10.31
N ILE A 91 -0.70 0.68 -9.02
CA ILE A 91 -0.22 1.91 -8.36
C ILE A 91 1.12 2.36 -8.94
N SER A 92 2.04 1.41 -9.17
CA SER A 92 3.38 1.68 -9.69
C SER A 92 3.38 2.27 -11.09
N ARG A 93 2.29 2.10 -11.86
CA ARG A 93 2.08 2.78 -13.15
C ARG A 93 2.03 4.30 -12.98
N GLY A 94 1.56 4.79 -11.84
CA GLY A 94 1.52 6.21 -11.50
C GLY A 94 2.79 6.67 -10.80
N ASP A 95 3.16 5.99 -9.72
CA ASP A 95 4.34 6.28 -8.92
C ASP A 95 4.83 5.04 -8.15
N SER A 96 6.07 4.63 -8.41
CA SER A 96 6.69 3.51 -7.69
C SER A 96 7.00 3.85 -6.23
N GLY A 97 7.27 5.12 -5.93
CA GLY A 97 7.55 5.58 -4.57
C GLY A 97 6.33 5.47 -3.66
N LEU A 98 5.13 5.78 -4.16
CA LEU A 98 3.86 5.58 -3.46
C LEU A 98 3.57 4.10 -3.29
N ALA A 99 3.74 3.30 -4.35
CA ALA A 99 3.54 1.85 -4.29
C ALA A 99 4.39 1.21 -3.19
N ASP A 100 5.68 1.54 -3.10
CA ASP A 100 6.57 1.01 -2.07
C ASP A 100 6.08 1.35 -0.65
N LYS A 101 5.68 2.60 -0.40
CA LYS A 101 5.13 3.01 0.91
C LYS A 101 3.90 2.18 1.31
N LEU A 102 2.98 1.95 0.38
CA LEU A 102 1.76 1.19 0.65
C LEU A 102 2.08 -0.31 0.85
N VAL A 103 2.96 -0.89 0.04
CA VAL A 103 3.42 -2.27 0.18
C VAL A 103 4.10 -2.50 1.54
N GLN A 104 4.86 -1.54 2.06
CA GLN A 104 5.43 -1.65 3.42
C GLN A 104 4.33 -1.76 4.49
N ILE A 105 3.26 -0.97 4.38
CA ILE A 105 2.12 -1.02 5.30
C ILE A 105 1.46 -2.40 5.25
N TRP A 106 1.17 -2.93 4.05
CA TRP A 106 0.53 -4.24 3.88
C TRP A 106 1.40 -5.37 4.44
N LYS A 107 2.69 -5.38 4.07
CA LYS A 107 3.66 -6.39 4.52
C LYS A 107 3.74 -6.45 6.04
N ILE A 108 3.89 -5.30 6.70
CA ILE A 108 4.02 -5.25 8.16
C ILE A 108 2.68 -5.57 8.83
N SER A 109 1.55 -5.15 8.25
CA SER A 109 0.21 -5.53 8.72
C SER A 109 0.01 -7.04 8.67
N LYS A 110 0.43 -7.69 7.59
CA LYS A 110 0.38 -9.15 7.46
C LYS A 110 1.27 -9.86 8.47
N LEU A 111 2.48 -9.33 8.70
CA LEU A 111 3.37 -9.83 9.74
C LEU A 111 2.68 -9.73 11.12
N LEU A 112 2.14 -8.56 11.48
CA LEU A 112 1.45 -8.37 12.75
C LEU A 112 0.26 -9.32 12.92
N GLN A 113 -0.56 -9.48 11.88
CA GLN A 113 -1.69 -10.42 11.89
C GLN A 113 -1.24 -11.86 12.19
N ASN A 114 -0.13 -12.29 11.59
CA ASN A 114 0.33 -13.66 11.66
C ASN A 114 1.15 -13.99 12.92
N ILE A 115 1.95 -13.05 13.43
CA ILE A 115 2.91 -13.34 14.51
C ILE A 115 2.69 -12.55 15.80
N ALA A 116 1.98 -11.42 15.76
CA ALA A 116 1.83 -10.60 16.95
C ALA A 116 0.73 -11.17 17.86
N PRO A 117 0.94 -11.24 19.19
CA PRO A 117 -0.13 -11.55 20.14
C PRO A 117 -1.31 -10.59 19.99
N ARG A 118 -2.53 -11.05 20.31
CA ARG A 118 -3.78 -10.30 20.12
C ARG A 118 -3.74 -8.87 20.69
N HIS A 119 -3.20 -8.68 21.88
CA HIS A 119 -3.12 -7.35 22.51
C HIS A 119 -2.24 -6.35 21.73
N LEU A 120 -1.27 -6.82 20.94
CA LEU A 120 -0.49 -5.96 20.04
C LEU A 120 -1.28 -5.65 18.76
N GLN A 121 -2.03 -6.61 18.22
CA GLN A 121 -2.91 -6.38 17.08
C GLN A 121 -3.98 -5.31 17.41
N GLU A 122 -4.64 -5.46 18.56
CA GLU A 122 -5.65 -4.51 19.09
C GLU A 122 -5.05 -3.12 19.37
N ARG A 123 -3.75 -3.05 19.68
CA ARG A 123 -3.07 -1.77 19.88
C ARG A 123 -2.73 -1.07 18.57
N TRP A 124 -2.27 -1.83 17.57
CA TRP A 124 -1.63 -1.25 16.38
C TRP A 124 -2.58 -1.08 15.20
N PHE A 125 -3.47 -2.04 14.92
CA PHE A 125 -4.36 -1.93 13.77
C PHE A 125 -5.30 -0.71 13.82
N PRO A 126 -5.96 -0.39 14.96
CA PRO A 126 -6.78 0.81 15.03
C PRO A 126 -5.98 2.08 14.73
N ARG A 127 -4.76 2.20 15.27
CA ARG A 127 -3.87 3.36 15.02
C ARG A 127 -3.48 3.47 13.55
N ILE A 128 -3.19 2.33 12.91
CA ILE A 128 -2.87 2.30 11.49
C ILE A 128 -4.08 2.79 10.72
N VAL A 129 -5.29 2.29 11.00
CA VAL A 129 -6.51 2.61 10.26
C VAL A 129 -6.96 4.06 10.47
N GLU A 130 -6.95 4.57 11.71
CA GLU A 130 -7.46 5.90 12.09
C GLU A 130 -6.70 7.07 11.46
N ASP A 131 -5.39 6.95 11.25
CA ASP A 131 -4.57 8.01 10.66
C ASP A 131 -4.22 7.69 9.20
N PRO A 132 -4.78 8.43 8.21
CA PRO A 132 -4.46 8.24 6.80
C PRO A 132 -2.98 8.44 6.45
N GLY A 133 -2.25 9.20 7.27
CA GLY A 133 -0.81 9.44 7.15
C GLY A 133 0.06 8.43 7.89
N PHE A 134 -0.53 7.44 8.56
CA PHE A 134 0.23 6.45 9.32
C PHE A 134 1.07 5.57 8.39
N LEU A 135 2.38 5.55 8.64
CA LEU A 135 3.35 4.75 7.91
C LEU A 135 3.95 3.70 8.84
N LEU A 136 4.32 2.55 8.25
CA LEU A 136 5.08 1.51 8.91
C LEU A 136 6.42 1.35 8.23
N ALA A 137 7.45 1.08 9.02
CA ALA A 137 8.80 0.84 8.55
C ALA A 137 9.33 -0.49 9.10
N HIS A 138 9.96 -1.27 8.23
CA HIS A 138 10.70 -2.45 8.64
C HIS A 138 12.18 -2.10 8.76
N CYS A 139 12.64 -1.83 9.97
CA CYS A 139 13.97 -1.30 10.27
C CYS A 139 15.02 -2.43 10.37
N LEU A 140 15.24 -3.16 9.27
CA LEU A 140 16.22 -4.25 9.22
C LEU A 140 17.60 -3.80 8.69
N THR A 141 17.61 -2.87 7.73
CA THR A 141 18.86 -2.44 7.08
C THR A 141 19.70 -1.58 8.01
N GLU A 142 20.97 -1.95 8.19
CA GLU A 142 21.92 -1.24 9.03
C GLU A 142 23.12 -0.76 8.22
N PRO A 143 23.86 0.29 8.66
CA PRO A 143 25.07 0.74 7.98
C PRO A 143 26.12 -0.36 7.79
N ARG A 144 26.13 -1.36 8.68
CA ARG A 144 27.10 -2.46 8.68
C ARG A 144 26.53 -3.83 8.29
N GLY A 145 25.21 -3.99 8.06
CA GLY A 145 24.63 -5.29 7.68
C GLY A 145 23.31 -5.21 6.88
N ALA A 146 23.25 -6.01 5.80
CA ALA A 146 22.07 -6.40 5.01
C ALA A 146 22.33 -7.76 4.32
N SER A 147 22.51 -7.90 3.00
CA SER A 147 22.67 -9.21 2.31
C SER A 147 24.02 -9.93 2.54
N ASP A 148 24.41 -10.05 3.80
CA ASP A 148 25.53 -10.83 4.34
C ASP A 148 26.93 -10.23 4.15
N ARG A 149 27.38 -9.57 5.22
CA ARG A 149 28.79 -9.46 5.59
C ARG A 149 29.01 -10.35 6.81
#